data_AF-A0A921L9R5-F1
#
_entry.id   AF-A0A921L9R5-F1
#
_cell.length_a   1.000
_cell.length_b   1.000
_cell.length_c   1.000
_cell.angle_alpha   90.00
_cell.angle_beta   90.00
_cell.angle_gamma   90.00
#
_symmetry.space_group_name_H-M   'P 1'
#
loop_
_entity.id
_entity.type
_entity.pdbx_description
1 polymer ?
#
loop_
_entity_poly.entity_id
_entity_poly.type
_entity_poly.pdbx_seq_one_letter_code
_entity_poly.pdbx_strand_id
1 'polypeptide(L)' 'MAKKLKVVIVTPQIEKNLSWVALQGTNDIYGHKYLLTDDGKKHEIIGRATQSVEANKKKIVDLLIKGKFDYSSAELV' A
#
# COMPACT_ATOMS: atom_id res chain seq x y z
N MET A 1 11.92 14.02 -3.37
CA MET A 1 11.28 13.45 -2.16
C MET A 1 10.09 12.63 -2.62
N ALA A 2 10.00 11.36 -2.22
CA ALA A 2 8.81 10.56 -2.48
C ALA A 2 7.64 11.11 -1.65
N LYS A 3 6.43 11.05 -2.20
CA LYS A 3 5.24 11.61 -1.56
C LYS A 3 4.64 10.57 -0.61
N LYS A 4 4.42 10.95 0.65
CA LYS A 4 3.67 10.11 1.60
C LYS A 4 2.22 9.95 1.15
N LEU A 5 1.78 8.70 1.09
CA LEU A 5 0.42 8.29 0.78
C LEU A 5 -0.31 7.94 2.08
N LYS A 6 -1.60 8.29 2.12
CA LYS A 6 -2.43 8.00 3.28
C LYS A 6 -2.90 6.56 3.22
N VAL A 7 -2.72 5.82 4.30
CA VAL A 7 -3.29 4.48 4.44
C VAL A 7 -4.74 4.63 4.89
N VAL A 8 -5.68 4.13 4.09
CA VAL A 8 -7.12 4.26 4.36
C VAL A 8 -7.71 2.97 4.92
N ILE A 9 -7.23 1.82 4.47
CA ILE A 9 -7.68 0.51 4.94
C ILE A 9 -6.46 -0.41 5.04
N VAL A 10 -6.37 -1.17 6.13
CA VAL A 10 -5.42 -2.26 6.26
C VAL A 10 -6.17 -3.52 6.63
N THR A 11 -5.92 -4.61 5.91
CA THR A 11 -6.38 -5.96 6.28
C THR A 11 -5.16 -6.77 6.72
N PRO A 12 -4.90 -6.89 8.03
CA PRO A 12 -3.67 -7.46 8.57
C PRO A 12 -3.64 -9.00 8.58
N GLN A 13 -4.75 -9.66 8.23
CA GLN A 13 -4.87 -11.12 8.22
C GLN A 13 -5.18 -11.63 6.81
N ILE A 14 -4.13 -11.76 6.02
CA ILE A 14 -4.11 -12.68 4.88
C ILE A 14 -3.03 -13.71 5.20
N GLU A 15 -3.24 -14.97 4.81
CA GLU A 15 -2.38 -16.10 5.13
C GLU A 15 -0.86 -15.77 5.12
N LYS A 16 -0.10 -16.35 6.06
CA LYS A 16 1.38 -16.36 6.06
C LYS A 16 2.05 -14.97 6.02
N ASN A 17 1.74 -14.09 6.97
CA ASN A 17 2.39 -12.78 7.14
C ASN A 17 2.22 -11.84 5.94
N LEU A 18 1.01 -11.72 5.39
CA LEU A 18 0.70 -10.77 4.32
C LEU A 18 -0.36 -9.77 4.78
N SER A 19 -0.28 -8.54 4.27
CA SER A 19 -1.27 -7.49 4.54
C SER A 19 -1.75 -6.85 3.25
N TRP A 20 -3.06 -6.66 3.11
CA TRP A 20 -3.62 -5.76 2.09
C TRP A 20 -3.61 -4.34 2.65
N VAL A 21 -3.11 -3.40 1.88
CA VAL A 21 -3.02 -1.98 2.25
C VAL A 21 -3.62 -1.15 1.13
N ALA A 22 -4.66 -0.39 1.46
CA ALA A 22 -5.25 0.60 0.57
C ALA A 22 -4.57 1.96 0.80
N LEU A 23 -3.88 2.47 -0.22
CA LEU A 23 -3.19 3.76 -0.19
C LEU A 23 -3.96 4.79 -1.02
N GLN A 24 -4.29 5.93 -0.42
CA GLN A 24 -4.90 7.06 -1.10
C GLN A 24 -3.83 8.08 -1.52
N GLY A 25 -3.94 8.54 -2.76
CA GLY A 25 -3.11 9.59 -3.34
C GLY A 25 -2.56 9.24 -4.72
N THR A 26 -2.68 7.98 -5.15
CA THR A 26 -2.21 7.49 -6.46
C THR A 26 -3.01 6.26 -6.92
N ASN A 27 -3.10 6.06 -8.23
CA ASN A 27 -3.51 4.79 -8.86
C ASN A 27 -2.31 4.06 -9.51
N ASP A 28 -1.13 4.68 -9.44
CA ASP A 28 0.09 4.26 -10.12
C ASP A 28 1.10 3.68 -9.12
N ILE A 29 1.75 2.61 -9.57
CA ILE A 29 2.76 1.83 -8.85
C ILE A 29 4.01 1.61 -9.70
N TYR A 30 4.07 2.11 -10.95
CA TYR A 30 5.09 1.72 -11.92
C TYR A 30 6.51 2.02 -11.42
N GLY A 31 7.27 0.95 -11.20
CA GLY A 31 8.67 0.98 -10.76
C GLY A 31 8.87 0.83 -9.25
N HIS A 32 7.83 0.99 -8.44
CA HIS A 32 7.90 0.87 -7.00
C HIS A 32 7.78 -0.58 -6.55
N LYS A 33 8.71 -1.02 -5.71
CA LYS A 33 8.79 -2.41 -5.22
C LYS A 33 8.52 -2.51 -3.73
N TYR A 34 8.58 -1.39 -3.01
CA TYR A 34 8.40 -1.37 -1.57
C TYR A 34 7.49 -0.25 -1.11
N LEU A 35 6.86 -0.46 0.04
CA LEU A 35 6.34 0.59 0.90
C LEU A 35 7.34 0.89 1.99
N LEU A 36 7.75 2.15 2.09
CA LEU A 36 8.60 2.67 3.15
C LEU A 36 7.74 3.37 4.19
N THR A 37 7.85 2.95 5.45
CA THR A 37 7.11 3.52 6.58
C THR A 37 7.91 4.65 7.24
N ASP A 38 7.23 5.44 8.08
CA ASP A 38 7.82 6.59 8.77
C ASP A 38 9.00 6.23 9.69
N ASP A 39 9.02 5.01 10.24
CA ASP A 39 10.11 4.46 11.06
C ASP A 39 11.21 3.77 10.22
N GLY A 40 11.14 3.88 8.89
CA GLY A 40 12.16 3.37 7.96
C GLY A 40 12.01 1.88 7.61
N LYS A 41 10.93 1.21 8.01
CA LYS A 41 10.69 -0.19 7.62
C LYS A 41 10.25 -0.29 6.16
N LYS A 42 10.77 -1.28 5.45
CA LYS A 42 10.41 -1.59 4.06
C LYS A 42 9.54 -2.83 4.00
N HIS A 43 8.39 -2.69 3.36
CA HIS A 43 7.49 -3.79 3.05
C HIS A 43 7.49 -4.06 1.56
N GLU A 44 7.83 -5.29 1.16
CA GLU A 44 7.84 -5.71 -0.24
C GLU A 44 6.42 -5.77 -0.80
N ILE A 45 6.20 -5.15 -1.96
CA ILE A 45 4.95 -5.22 -2.71
C ILE A 45 4.97 -6.52 -3.51
N ILE A 46 4.05 -7.42 -3.19
CA ILE A 46 3.95 -8.73 -3.84
C ILE A 46 2.78 -8.84 -4.80
N GLY A 47 1.82 -7.90 -4.74
CA GLY A 47 0.67 -7.90 -5.63
C GLY A 47 -0.20 -6.66 -5.51
N ARG A 48 -1.21 -6.60 -6.37
CA ARG A 48 -2.22 -5.54 -6.43
C ARG A 48 -3.60 -6.15 -6.63
N ALA A 49 -4.63 -5.60 -5.98
CA ALA A 49 -6.00 -6.05 -6.18
C ALA A 49 -6.67 -5.33 -7.36
N THR A 50 -7.69 -5.96 -7.92
CA THR A 50 -8.57 -5.32 -8.90
C THR A 50 -9.30 -4.15 -8.24
N GLN A 51 -9.29 -3.00 -8.89
CA GLN A 51 -9.88 -1.77 -8.35
C GLN A 51 -11.27 -1.50 -8.90
N SER A 52 -12.17 -1.03 -8.04
CA SER A 52 -13.46 -0.49 -8.46
C SER A 52 -13.27 0.86 -9.18
N VAL A 53 -14.28 1.28 -9.96
CA VAL A 53 -14.31 2.61 -10.60
C VAL A 53 -14.23 3.72 -9.55
N GLU A 54 -14.87 3.52 -8.39
CA GLU A 54 -14.85 4.50 -7.31
C GLU A 54 -13.47 4.65 -6.66
N ALA A 55 -12.77 3.53 -6.41
CA ALA A 55 -11.41 3.54 -5.90
C ALA A 55 -10.47 4.32 -6.84
N ASN A 56 -10.59 4.07 -8.15
CA ASN A 56 -9.85 4.82 -9.17
C ASN A 56 -10.16 6.32 -9.14
N LYS A 57 -11.43 6.72 -9.06
CA LYS A 57 -11.84 8.13 -8.94
C LYS A 57 -11.26 8.80 -7.69
N LYS A 58 -11.16 8.06 -6.58
CA LYS A 58 -10.60 8.52 -5.30
C LYS A 58 -9.07 8.41 -5.20
N LYS A 59 -8.41 7.95 -6.28
CA LYS A 59 -6.96 7.71 -6.33
C LYS A 59 -6.48 6.73 -5.26
N ILE A 60 -7.17 5.59 -5.12
CA ILE A 60 -6.85 4.56 -4.14
C ILE A 60 -6.20 3.36 -4.83
N VAL A 61 -5.10 2.87 -4.26
CA VAL A 61 -4.43 1.65 -4.67
C VAL A 61 -4.35 0.61 -3.55
N ASP A 62 -4.92 -0.57 -3.82
CA ASP A 62 -4.88 -1.73 -2.95
C ASP A 62 -3.66 -2.60 -3.29
N LEU A 63 -2.73 -2.69 -2.35
CA LEU A 63 -1.47 -3.41 -2.48
C LEU A 63 -1.39 -4.56 -1.49
N LEU A 64 -0.93 -5.71 -1.96
CA LEU A 64 -0.57 -6.82 -1.11
C LEU A 64 0.91 -6.71 -0.79
N ILE A 65 1.24 -6.68 0.50
CA ILE A 65 2.61 -6.54 0.96
C ILE A 65 3.02 -7.66 1.91
N LYS A 66 4.33 -7.86 2.01
CA LYS A 66 4.94 -8.80 2.94
C LYS A 66 5.07 -8.19 4.34
N GLY A 67 4.64 -8.95 5.34
CA GLY A 67 4.63 -8.59 6.76
C GLY A 67 3.28 -8.06 7.24
N LYS A 68 3.16 -7.91 8.57
CA LYS A 68 2.08 -7.14 9.20
C LYS A 68 2.31 -5.66 8.89
N PHE A 69 1.25 -4.95 8.54
CA PHE A 69 1.27 -3.51 8.33
C PHE A 69 0.30 -2.84 9.31
N ASP A 70 0.73 -1.78 9.99
CA ASP A 70 -0.05 -1.10 11.05
C ASP A 70 0.25 0.41 11.06
N TYR A 71 0.48 0.97 9.87
CA TYR A 71 0.88 2.36 9.68
C TYR A 71 -0.24 3.16 9.04
N SER A 72 -0.33 4.45 9.40
CA SER A 72 -1.31 5.39 8.84
C SER A 72 -0.82 6.09 7.57
N SER A 73 0.47 5.99 7.27
CA SER A 73 1.08 6.55 6.06
C SER A 73 2.28 5.72 5.58
N ALA A 74 2.57 5.77 4.28
CA ALA A 74 3.77 5.16 3.70
C ALA A 74 4.16 5.83 2.37
N GLU A 75 5.40 5.63 1.94
CA GLU A 75 5.93 6.09 0.66
C GLU A 75 6.13 4.90 -0.28
N LEU A 76 5.77 5.07 -1.55
CA LEU A 76 6.14 4.12 -2.61
C LEU A 76 7.61 4.36 -3.00
N VAL A 77 8.44 3.31 -2.91
CA VAL A 77 9.88 3.36 -3.24
C VAL A 77 10.34 2.16 -4.06
#